data_AF-A0A832BUX5-F1
#
_entry.id   AF-A0A832BUX5-F1
#
_cell.length_a   1.000
_cell.length_b   1.000
_cell.length_c   1.000
_cell.angle_alpha   90.00
_cell.angle_beta   90.00
_cell.angle_gamma   90.00
#
_symmetry.space_group_name_H-M   'P 1'
#
loop_
_entity.id
_entity.type
_entity.pdbx_description
1 polymer ?
#
loop_
_entity_poly.entity_id
_entity_poly.type
_entity_poly.pdbx_seq_one_letter_code
_entity_poly.pdbx_strand_id
1 'polypeptide(L)' 'MKELEIRGKRLRIDDDGFLQDWELWDEEIALILAKDARFTSTPIELTEEHWVIIRYIRGYYIKYGVAPPV' A
#
# COMPACT_ATOMS: atom_id res chain seq x y z
N MET A 1 -3.03 14.54 -6.97
CA MET A 1 -3.05 13.17 -7.57
C MET A 1 -1.84 12.94 -8.44
N LYS A 2 -1.06 11.91 -8.10
CA LYS A 2 0.16 11.51 -8.81
C LYS A 2 -0.04 10.10 -9.38
N GLU A 3 0.69 9.76 -10.42
CA GLU A 3 0.70 8.41 -10.99
C GLU A 3 2.03 7.70 -10.71
N LEU A 4 1.93 6.39 -10.48
CA LEU A 4 3.03 5.45 -10.34
C LEU A 4 2.89 4.39 -11.43
N GLU A 5 3.91 4.18 -12.24
CA GLU A 5 3.93 3.07 -13.19
C GLU A 5 4.75 1.91 -12.62
N ILE A 6 4.09 0.78 -12.38
CA ILE A 6 4.69 -0.43 -11.83
C ILE A 6 4.33 -1.59 -12.75
N ARG A 7 5.33 -2.14 -13.47
CA ARG A 7 5.16 -3.22 -14.46
C ARG A 7 4.02 -2.97 -15.47
N GLY A 8 3.86 -1.74 -15.92
CA GLY A 8 2.79 -1.34 -16.87
C GLY A 8 1.41 -1.15 -16.22
N LYS A 9 1.27 -1.38 -14.90
CA LYS A 9 0.10 -0.90 -14.14
C LYS A 9 0.30 0.57 -13.81
N ARG A 10 -0.69 1.40 -14.14
CA ARG A 10 -0.76 2.79 -13.69
C ARG A 10 -1.55 2.86 -12.39
N LEU A 11 -0.86 3.17 -11.31
CA LEU A 11 -1.43 3.32 -9.98
C LEU A 11 -1.65 4.80 -9.71
N ARG A 12 -2.86 5.14 -9.29
CA ARG A 12 -3.20 6.50 -8.83
C ARG A 12 -3.00 6.57 -7.34
N ILE A 13 -2.26 7.57 -6.90
CA ILE A 13 -2.09 7.90 -5.48
C ILE A 13 -2.58 9.31 -5.21
N ASP A 14 -3.14 9.54 -4.01
CA ASP A 14 -3.46 10.88 -3.55
C ASP A 14 -2.21 11.64 -3.10
N ASP A 15 -2.42 12.82 -2.53
CA ASP A 15 -1.35 13.72 -2.15
C ASP A 15 -0.61 13.25 -0.88
N ASP A 16 -1.22 12.34 -0.12
CA ASP A 16 -0.65 11.71 1.08
C ASP A 16 0.02 10.35 0.78
N GLY A 17 -0.11 9.86 -0.47
CA GLY A 17 0.55 8.65 -0.94
C GLY A 17 -0.29 7.38 -0.84
N PHE A 18 -1.59 7.48 -0.59
CA PHE A 18 -2.48 6.33 -0.53
C PHE A 18 -2.98 5.94 -1.93
N LEU A 19 -2.97 4.63 -2.18
CA LEU A 19 -3.49 4.04 -3.40
C LEU A 19 -5.00 4.27 -3.51
N GLN A 20 -5.42 4.92 -4.60
CA GLN A 20 -6.82 5.27 -4.84
C GLN A 20 -7.65 4.09 -5.35
N ASP A 21 -7.02 3.19 -6.10
CA ASP A 21 -7.63 1.95 -6.57
C ASP A 21 -7.03 0.78 -5.80
N TRP A 22 -7.67 0.43 -4.67
CA TRP A 22 -7.19 -0.58 -3.74
C TRP A 22 -7.20 -2.01 -4.31
N GLU A 23 -7.95 -2.25 -5.39
CA GLU A 23 -8.03 -3.53 -6.08
C GLU A 23 -6.74 -3.82 -6.87
N LEU A 24 -6.05 -2.76 -7.30
CA LEU A 24 -4.77 -2.91 -8.02
C LEU A 24 -3.62 -3.38 -7.13
N TRP A 25 -3.76 -3.27 -5.80
CA TRP A 25 -2.74 -3.67 -4.84
C TRP A 25 -2.37 -5.16 -4.95
N ASP A 26 -1.07 -5.41 -4.88
CA ASP A 26 -0.45 -6.71 -4.68
C ASP A 26 0.79 -6.56 -3.78
N GLU A 27 1.46 -7.66 -3.47
CA GLU A 27 2.63 -7.64 -2.59
C GLU A 27 3.80 -6.84 -3.18
N GLU A 28 3.94 -6.77 -4.50
CA GLU A 28 4.98 -5.97 -5.15
C GLU A 28 4.73 -4.47 -4.98
N ILE A 29 3.47 -4.06 -5.12
CA ILE A 29 3.06 -2.68 -4.86
C ILE A 29 3.32 -2.30 -3.41
N ALA A 30 3.03 -3.19 -2.46
CA ALA A 30 3.35 -2.95 -1.05
C ALA A 30 4.84 -2.73 -0.82
N LEU A 31 5.71 -3.52 -1.46
CA LEU A 31 7.16 -3.36 -1.37
C LEU A 31 7.65 -2.02 -1.95
N ILE A 32 7.02 -1.54 -3.03
CA ILE A 32 7.37 -0.26 -3.65
C ILE A 32 6.88 0.91 -2.78
N LEU A 33 5.64 0.85 -2.29
CA LEU A 33 5.09 1.86 -1.38
C LEU A 33 5.91 1.97 -0.10
N ALA A 34 6.36 0.83 0.47
CA ALA A 34 7.18 0.80 1.68
C ALA A 34 8.53 1.53 1.53
N LYS A 35 9.02 1.70 0.29
CA LYS A 35 10.29 2.34 -0.03
C LYS A 35 10.14 3.70 -0.71
N ASP A 36 8.91 4.19 -0.86
CA ASP A 36 8.62 5.41 -1.61
C ASP A 36 9.05 6.67 -0.84
N ALA A 37 10.24 7.17 -1.19
CA ALA A 37 10.86 8.34 -0.58
C ALA A 37 10.03 9.63 -0.70
N ARG A 38 8.96 9.65 -1.52
CA ARG A 38 8.04 10.79 -1.62
C ARG A 38 7.10 10.90 -0.41
N PHE A 39 6.88 9.79 0.31
CA PHE A 39 5.92 9.71 1.42
C PHE A 39 6.54 9.16 2.71
N THR A 40 7.66 8.46 2.64
CA THR A 40 8.43 8.06 3.82
C THR A 40 9.85 8.61 3.78
N SER A 41 10.33 9.16 4.90
CA SER A 41 11.73 9.57 5.06
C SER A 41 12.66 8.38 5.34
N THR A 42 12.10 7.25 5.75
CA THR A 42 12.83 6.02 6.07
C THR A 42 12.20 4.85 5.31
N PRO A 43 12.87 4.32 4.28
CA PRO A 43 12.41 3.12 3.60
C PRO A 43 12.23 1.96 4.58
N ILE A 44 11.12 1.23 4.46
CA ILE A 44 10.79 0.11 5.33
C ILE A 44 11.07 -1.19 4.59
N GLU A 45 11.80 -2.10 5.22
CA GLU A 45 11.90 -3.48 4.78
C GLU A 45 10.76 -4.30 5.39
N LEU A 46 9.89 -4.83 4.55
CA LEU A 46 8.72 -5.59 4.99
C LEU A 46 9.13 -6.99 5.43
N THR A 47 9.42 -7.13 6.72
CA THR A 47 9.63 -8.42 7.39
C THR A 47 8.32 -9.21 7.51
N GLU A 48 8.40 -10.47 7.93
CA GLU A 48 7.22 -11.31 8.16
C GLU A 48 6.21 -10.70 9.14
N GLU A 49 6.68 -10.02 10.18
CA GLU A 49 5.81 -9.35 11.16
C GLU A 49 4.99 -8.23 10.50
N HIS A 50 5.60 -7.46 9.60
CA HIS A 50 4.88 -6.46 8.81
C HIS A 50 3.83 -7.11 7.91
N TRP A 51 4.17 -8.24 7.27
CA TRP A 51 3.23 -8.95 6.40
C TRP A 51 2.03 -9.54 7.13
N VAL A 52 2.19 -9.97 8.39
CA VAL A 52 1.05 -10.37 9.23
C VAL A 52 0.06 -9.21 9.37
N ILE A 53 0.55 -8.02 9.68
CA ILE A 53 -0.27 -6.82 9.87
C ILE A 53 -0.89 -6.36 8.55
N ILE A 54 -0.10 -6.27 7.47
CA ILE A 54 -0.55 -5.84 6.14
C ILE A 54 -1.69 -6.75 5.63
N ARG A 55 -1.51 -8.07 5.74
CA ARG A 55 -2.52 -9.04 5.32
C ARG A 55 -3.78 -8.97 6.20
N TYR A 56 -3.63 -8.73 7.50
CA TYR A 56 -4.76 -8.49 8.39
C TYR A 56 -5.56 -7.25 7.99
N ILE A 57 -4.91 -6.09 7.83
CA ILE A 57 -5.56 -4.83 7.44
C ILE A 57 -6.26 -4.99 6.09
N ARG A 58 -5.60 -5.60 5.10
CA ARG A 58 -6.20 -5.84 3.78
C ARG A 58 -7.41 -6.77 3.86
N GLY A 59 -7.31 -7.88 4.58
CA GLY A 59 -8.42 -8.81 4.76
C GLY A 59 -9.60 -8.17 5.49
N TYR A 60 -9.33 -7.35 6.49
CA TYR A 60 -10.35 -6.58 7.20
C TYR A 60 -11.03 -5.57 6.26
N TYR A 61 -10.27 -4.80 5.49
CA TYR A 61 -10.80 -3.83 4.55
C TYR A 61 -11.67 -4.50 3.48
N ILE A 62 -11.24 -5.62 2.90
CA ILE A 62 -12.03 -6.39 1.92
C ILE A 62 -13.37 -6.84 2.52
N LYS A 63 -13.37 -7.23 3.80
CA LYS A 63 -14.57 -7.74 4.47
C LYS A 63 -15.54 -6.65 4.93
N TYR A 64 -15.02 -5.49 5.35
CA TYR A 64 -15.81 -4.47 6.05
C TYR A 64 -15.86 -3.11 5.37
N GLY A 65 -15.06 -2.87 4.32
CA GLY A 65 -15.02 -1.62 3.56
C GLY A 65 -14.36 -0.45 4.32
N VAL A 66 -13.74 -0.70 5.47
CA VAL A 66 -13.09 0.31 6.32
C VAL A 66 -11.82 -0.29 6.95
N ALA A 67 -10.83 0.56 7.26
CA ALA A 67 -9.66 0.14 8.02
C ALA A 67 -10.04 -0.31 9.45
N PRO A 68 -9.33 -1.28 10.04
CA PRO A 68 -9.58 -1.69 11.41
C PRO A 68 -9.22 -0.56 12.40
N PRO A 69 -9.89 -0.48 13.57
CA PRO A 69 -9.44 0.37 14.66
C PRO A 69 -8.09 -0.13 15.22
N VAL A 70 -7.35 0.77 15.87
CA VAL A 70 -6.07 0.48 16.57
C VAL A 70 -6.29 -0.37 17.81
#